data_AF-A0A2V1E9U4-F1
#
_entry.id   AF-A0A2V1E9U4-F1
#
_cell.length_a   1.000
_cell.length_b   1.000
_cell.length_c   1.000
_cell.angle_alpha   90.00
_cell.angle_beta   90.00
_cell.angle_gamma   90.00
#
_symmetry.space_group_name_H-M   'P 1'
#
loop_
_entity.id
_entity.type
_entity.pdbx_description
1 polymer ?
#
loop_
_entity_poly.entity_id
_entity_poly.type
_entity_poly.pdbx_seq_one_letter_code
_entity_poly.pdbx_strand_id
1 'polypeptide(L)'
;MPDLTATYTSPTVSSPQIFTHALPPPSPPPPSSSASAESRTAALAALQSRLRDLQADINTFLTAKMGEDRAAAAAASASASATAGLEGEESAGKRKREREDEEDEDDFEALERAYGEDVGE
;
A
#
# COMPACT_ATOMS: atom_id res chain seq x y z
N MET A 1 -29.62 -8.33 0.38
CA MET A 1 -28.33 -8.93 0.77
C MET A 1 -27.52 -7.81 1.42
N PRO A 2 -26.79 -8.06 2.51
CA PRO A 2 -25.89 -7.06 3.07
C PRO A 2 -24.68 -6.89 2.15
N ASP A 3 -24.22 -5.65 1.96
CA ASP A 3 -23.07 -5.32 1.13
C ASP A 3 -22.05 -4.52 1.95
N LEU A 4 -20.76 -4.77 1.69
CA LEU A 4 -19.65 -3.99 2.21
C LEU A 4 -19.20 -3.01 1.12
N THR A 5 -19.39 -1.72 1.38
CA THR A 5 -19.12 -0.66 0.39
C THR A 5 -18.12 0.37 0.90
N ALA A 6 -17.23 0.82 0.02
CA ALA A 6 -16.37 1.99 0.26
C ALA A 6 -16.45 2.96 -0.92
N THR A 7 -16.45 4.26 -0.63
CA THR A 7 -16.52 5.30 -1.65
C THR A 7 -15.28 6.19 -1.55
N TYR A 8 -14.54 6.28 -2.64
CA TYR A 8 -13.40 7.17 -2.77
C TYR A 8 -13.80 8.40 -3.57
N THR A 9 -13.62 9.58 -2.97
CA THR A 9 -13.81 10.89 -3.60
C THR A 9 -12.49 11.65 -3.64
N SER A 10 -12.24 12.36 -4.74
CA SER A 10 -11.02 13.14 -4.92
C SER A 10 -11.33 14.40 -5.71
N PRO A 11 -10.74 15.56 -5.37
CA PRO A 11 -10.96 16.81 -6.11
C PRO A 11 -10.45 16.74 -7.56
N THR A 12 -9.51 15.84 -7.84
CA THR A 12 -8.90 15.65 -9.17
C THR A 12 -9.68 14.67 -10.04
N VAL A 13 -10.62 13.89 -9.46
CA VAL A 13 -11.38 12.87 -10.18
C VAL A 13 -12.85 13.27 -10.20
N SER A 14 -13.42 13.45 -11.40
CA SER A 14 -14.79 13.94 -11.55
C SER A 14 -15.87 12.96 -11.07
N SER A 15 -15.56 11.67 -10.93
CA SER A 15 -16.49 10.64 -10.49
C SER A 15 -15.97 9.86 -9.28
N PRO A 16 -16.81 9.61 -8.25
CA PRO A 16 -16.42 8.79 -7.11
C PRO A 16 -16.18 7.35 -7.54
N GLN A 17 -15.09 6.75 -7.06
CA GLN A 17 -14.84 5.32 -7.24
C GLN A 17 -15.52 4.55 -6.11
N ILE A 18 -16.42 3.63 -6.45
CA ILE A 18 -17.18 2.83 -5.49
C ILE A 18 -16.65 1.40 -5.53
N PHE A 19 -16.29 0.88 -4.36
CA PHE A 19 -15.92 -0.50 -4.15
C PHE A 19 -17.05 -1.21 -3.42
N THR A 20 -17.53 -2.33 -3.95
CA THR A 20 -18.65 -3.08 -3.40
C THR A 20 -18.33 -4.56 -3.34
N HIS A 21 -18.47 -5.15 -2.16
CA HIS A 21 -18.33 -6.58 -1.92
C HIS A 21 -19.61 -7.14 -1.31
N ALA A 22 -20.21 -8.14 -1.95
CA ALA A 22 -21.39 -8.81 -1.44
C ALA A 22 -21.04 -9.67 -0.21
N LEU A 23 -21.80 -9.49 0.86
CA LEU A 23 -21.68 -10.33 2.05
C LEU A 23 -22.68 -11.49 1.97
N PRO A 24 -22.31 -12.68 2.46
CA PRO A 24 -23.26 -13.79 2.55
C PRO A 24 -24.45 -13.38 3.43
N PRO A 25 -25.67 -13.81 3.08
CA PRO A 25 -26.85 -13.52 3.89
C PRO A 25 -26.68 -14.14 5.28
N PRO A 26 -27.11 -13.45 6.35
CA PRO A 26 -27.11 -14.06 7.68
C PRO A 26 -27.99 -15.31 7.62
N SER A 27 -27.38 -16.48 7.88
CA SER A 27 -28.15 -17.73 7.95
C SER A 27 -29.18 -17.61 9.07
N PRO A 28 -30.46 -17.97 8.83
CA PRO A 28 -31.47 -17.92 9.87
C PRO A 28 -31.00 -18.74 11.09
N PRO A 29 -31.18 -18.24 12.33
CA PRO A 29 -30.74 -18.97 13.49
C PRO A 29 -31.50 -20.29 13.58
N PRO A 30 -30.81 -21.45 13.65
CA PRO A 30 -31.47 -22.70 14.00
C PRO A 30 -32.00 -22.62 15.45
N PRO A 31 -33.01 -23.43 15.83
CA PRO A 31 -33.64 -23.39 17.16
C PRO A 31 -32.72 -23.80 18.32
N SER A 32 -31.45 -24.14 18.05
CA SER A 32 -30.44 -24.56 19.02
C SER A 32 -29.39 -23.46 19.23
N SER A 33 -29.18 -23.06 20.48
CA SER A 33 -28.23 -22.03 20.89
C SER A 33 -26.78 -22.29 20.43
N SER A 34 -26.38 -23.55 20.24
CA SER A 34 -25.02 -23.92 19.81
C SER A 34 -24.79 -23.67 18.31
N ALA A 35 -25.73 -24.07 17.45
CA ALA A 35 -25.62 -23.83 16.00
C ALA A 35 -25.79 -22.34 15.64
N SER A 36 -26.30 -21.52 16.56
CA SER A 36 -26.33 -20.06 16.42
C SER A 36 -24.95 -19.40 16.56
N ALA A 37 -24.04 -19.97 17.35
CA ALA A 37 -22.69 -19.42 17.56
C ALA A 37 -21.80 -19.66 16.34
N GLU A 38 -21.83 -20.87 15.79
CA GLU A 38 -21.09 -21.24 14.57
C GLU A 38 -21.54 -20.45 13.34
N SER A 39 -22.86 -20.24 13.19
CA SER A 39 -23.40 -19.39 12.12
C SER A 39 -22.88 -17.95 12.23
N ARG A 40 -22.80 -17.41 13.44
CA ARG A 40 -22.27 -16.05 13.68
C ARG A 40 -20.76 -15.97 13.42
N THR A 41 -19.98 -16.94 13.88
CA THR A 41 -18.53 -16.95 13.62
C THR A 41 -18.23 -17.11 12.14
N ALA A 42 -18.99 -17.95 11.41
CA ALA A 42 -18.88 -18.07 9.97
C ALA A 42 -19.22 -16.76 9.24
N ALA A 43 -20.29 -16.07 9.65
CA ALA A 43 -20.65 -14.77 9.08
C ALA A 43 -19.57 -13.70 9.34
N LEU A 44 -18.99 -13.67 10.54
CA LEU A 44 -17.89 -12.77 10.88
C LEU A 44 -16.60 -13.11 10.13
N ALA A 45 -16.27 -14.39 9.97
CA ALA A 45 -15.13 -14.83 9.18
C ALA A 45 -15.27 -14.41 7.71
N ALA A 46 -16.47 -14.56 7.14
CA ALA A 46 -16.77 -14.11 5.79
C ALA A 46 -16.64 -12.58 5.66
N LEU A 47 -17.16 -11.81 6.62
CA LEU A 47 -17.00 -10.35 6.68
C LEU A 47 -15.53 -9.95 6.75
N GLN A 48 -14.74 -10.59 7.61
CA GLN A 48 -13.30 -10.32 7.73
C GLN A 48 -12.54 -10.63 6.44
N SER A 49 -12.89 -11.72 5.75
CA SER A 49 -12.31 -12.03 4.45
C SER A 49 -12.63 -10.94 3.44
N ARG A 50 -13.91 -10.56 3.31
CA ARG A 50 -14.33 -9.50 2.39
C ARG A 50 -13.71 -8.15 2.71
N LEU A 51 -13.44 -7.86 3.98
CA LEU A 51 -12.76 -6.65 4.39
C LEU A 51 -11.29 -6.64 3.92
N ARG A 52 -10.60 -7.78 4.01
CA ARG A 52 -9.22 -7.91 3.48
C ARG A 52 -9.19 -7.77 1.96
N ASP A 53 -10.16 -8.36 1.26
CA ASP A 53 -10.29 -8.21 -0.19
C ASP A 53 -10.50 -6.75 -0.57
N LEU A 54 -11.45 -6.07 0.09
CA LEU A 54 -11.71 -4.65 -0.12
C LEU A 54 -10.49 -3.77 0.16
N GLN A 55 -9.73 -4.08 1.21
CA GLN A 55 -8.50 -3.37 1.53
C GLN A 55 -7.45 -3.55 0.43
N ALA A 56 -7.29 -4.77 -0.09
CA ALA A 56 -6.37 -5.05 -1.20
C ALA A 56 -6.76 -4.29 -2.46
N ASP A 57 -8.05 -4.23 -2.79
CA ASP A 57 -8.57 -3.48 -3.93
C ASP A 57 -8.29 -1.97 -3.79
N ILE A 58 -8.55 -1.40 -2.61
CA ILE A 58 -8.27 0.02 -2.33
C ILE A 58 -6.77 0.31 -2.45
N ASN A 59 -5.92 -0.54 -1.85
CA ASN A 59 -4.47 -0.36 -1.91
C ASN A 59 -3.96 -0.42 -3.35
N THR A 60 -4.46 -1.37 -4.14
CA THR A 60 -4.11 -1.51 -5.57
C THR A 60 -4.53 -0.27 -6.34
N PHE A 61 -5.76 0.20 -6.14
CA PHE A 61 -6.28 1.41 -6.78
C PHE A 61 -5.46 2.66 -6.44
N LEU A 62 -5.19 2.91 -5.15
CA LEU A 62 -4.41 4.07 -4.72
C LEU A 62 -2.96 4.00 -5.22
N THR A 63 -2.37 2.79 -5.25
CA THR A 63 -1.00 2.61 -5.76
C THR A 63 -0.91 2.89 -7.25
N ALA A 64 -1.87 2.39 -8.04
CA ALA A 64 -1.95 2.71 -9.46
C ALA A 64 -2.09 4.23 -9.69
N LYS A 65 -3.01 4.87 -8.95
CA LYS A 65 -3.23 6.31 -9.04
C LYS A 65 -2.00 7.14 -8.65
N MET A 66 -1.26 6.74 -7.62
CA MET A 66 0.02 7.38 -7.28
C MET A 66 1.04 7.25 -8.42
N GLY A 67 1.07 6.12 -9.13
CA GLY A 67 1.90 5.93 -10.32
C GLY A 67 1.52 6.89 -11.45
N GLU A 68 0.22 7.02 -11.73
CA GLU A 68 -0.33 7.96 -12.71
C GLU A 68 0.00 9.41 -12.33
N ASP A 69 -0.23 9.80 -11.07
CA ASP A 69 0.06 11.15 -10.58
C ASP A 69 1.56 11.47 -10.65
N ARG A 70 2.44 10.50 -10.35
CA ARG A 70 3.90 10.66 -10.50
C ARG A 70 4.32 10.84 -11.96
N ALA A 71 3.76 10.06 -12.88
CA ALA A 71 4.04 10.20 -14.31
C ALA A 71 3.55 11.55 -14.86
N ALA A 72 2.36 11.99 -14.43
CA ALA A 72 1.82 13.30 -14.79
C ALA A 72 2.68 14.45 -14.25
N ALA A 73 3.14 14.36 -13.00
CA ALA A 73 4.05 15.35 -12.41
C ALA A 73 5.41 15.39 -13.13
N ALA A 74 5.96 14.23 -13.50
CA ALA A 74 7.20 14.16 -14.26
C ALA A 74 7.06 14.76 -15.67
N ALA A 75 5.93 14.50 -16.35
CA ALA A 75 5.63 15.09 -17.65
C ALA A 75 5.43 16.62 -17.56
N ALA A 76 4.75 17.10 -16.51
CA ALA A 76 4.59 18.53 -16.26
C ALA A 76 5.93 19.23 -15.99
N SER A 77 6.82 18.58 -15.22
CA SER A 77 8.19 19.09 -14.97
C SER A 77 9.04 19.09 -16.25
N ALA A 78 8.96 18.06 -17.08
CA ALA A 78 9.67 18.00 -18.36
C ALA A 78 9.15 19.06 -19.35
N SER A 79 7.84 19.29 -19.39
CA SER A 79 7.24 20.35 -20.21
C SER A 79 7.64 21.75 -19.73
N ALA A 80 7.62 21.99 -18.41
CA ALA A 80 8.10 23.25 -17.82
C ALA A 80 9.59 23.50 -18.09
N SER A 81 10.42 22.44 -18.06
CA SER A 81 11.84 22.51 -18.45
C SER A 81 12.03 22.76 -19.95
N ALA A 82 11.17 22.23 -20.82
CA ALA A 82 11.24 22.46 -22.26
C ALA A 82 10.83 23.90 -22.62
N THR A 83 9.86 24.48 -21.91
CA THR A 83 9.50 25.90 -22.06
C THR A 83 10.53 26.85 -21.45
N ALA A 84 11.22 26.44 -20.37
CA ALA A 84 12.33 27.20 -19.79
C ALA A 84 13.62 27.12 -20.62
N GLY A 85 13.74 26.15 -21.54
CA GLY A 85 14.90 26.00 -22.43
C GLY A 85 14.97 26.97 -23.61
N LEU A 86 13.99 27.87 -23.77
CA LEU A 86 14.00 28.92 -24.80
C LEU A 86 14.44 30.29 -24.26
N GLU A 87 14.62 30.43 -22.94
CA GLU A 87 15.12 31.63 -22.28
C GLU A 87 16.25 31.24 -21.31
N GLY A 88 17.49 31.15 -21.81
CA GLY A 88 18.67 31.11 -20.94
C GLY A 88 19.62 29.94 -21.19
N GLU A 89 20.41 30.06 -22.25
CA GLU A 89 21.78 29.53 -22.24
C GLU A 89 22.50 30.19 -21.04
N GLU A 90 22.63 29.49 -19.90
CA GLU A 90 23.63 29.68 -18.81
C GLU A 90 23.13 29.13 -17.46
N SER A 91 22.93 27.82 -17.34
CA SER A 91 23.10 27.18 -16.01
C SER A 91 23.32 25.67 -16.11
N ALA A 92 24.48 25.29 -16.63
CA ALA A 92 25.06 23.98 -16.37
C ALA A 92 25.58 23.90 -14.92
N GLY A 93 24.67 23.93 -13.95
CA GLY A 93 24.96 23.93 -12.52
C GLY A 93 24.73 22.56 -11.86
N LYS A 94 25.70 21.66 -12.00
CA LYS A 94 26.05 20.57 -11.06
C LYS A 94 24.95 19.55 -10.69
N ARG A 95 24.97 18.44 -11.43
CA ARG A 95 24.57 17.11 -10.92
C ARG A 95 25.51 16.70 -9.78
N LYS A 96 25.01 16.63 -8.55
CA LYS A 96 25.57 15.73 -7.53
C LYS A 96 24.55 14.63 -7.27
N ARG A 97 24.82 13.46 -7.84
CA ARG A 97 24.32 12.18 -7.32
C ARG A 97 25.20 11.87 -6.13
N GLU A 98 24.69 12.00 -4.91
CA GLU A 98 25.28 11.30 -3.78
C GLU A 98 24.62 9.92 -3.76
N ARG A 99 25.40 8.95 -4.23
CA ARG A 99 25.16 7.52 -4.12
C ARG A 99 26.04 7.11 -2.96
N GLU A 100 25.49 7.10 -1.76
CA GLU A 100 26.12 6.44 -0.61
C GLU A 100 25.78 4.95 -0.75
N ASP A 101 26.61 4.27 -1.54
CA ASP A 101 26.80 2.83 -1.40
C ASP A 101 27.85 2.70 -0.28
N GLU A 102 27.42 2.62 0.97
CA GLU A 102 28.28 2.20 2.09
C GLU A 102 27.92 0.73 2.35
N GLU A 103 28.81 -0.15 1.87
CA GLU A 103 28.77 -1.59 2.07
C GLU A 103 29.11 -1.88 3.54
N ASP A 104 28.11 -1.89 4.42
CA ASP A 104 28.24 -2.45 5.77
C ASP A 104 28.18 -3.99 5.71
N GLU A 105 29.21 -4.62 5.11
CA GLU A 105 29.36 -6.09 5.11
C GLU A 105 30.33 -6.61 6.19
N ASP A 106 30.88 -5.75 7.06
CA ASP A 106 31.93 -6.14 8.02
C ASP A 106 31.53 -6.14 9.51
N ASP A 107 30.25 -6.07 9.87
CA ASP A 107 29.80 -6.01 11.29
C ASP A 107 29.24 -7.33 11.87
N PHE A 108 29.16 -8.42 11.09
CA PHE A 108 28.66 -9.71 11.61
C PHE A 108 29.73 -10.53 12.36
N GLU A 109 31.01 -10.48 11.94
CA GLU A 109 32.09 -11.24 12.59
C GLU A 109 32.54 -10.65 13.94
N ALA A 110 32.33 -9.34 14.16
CA ALA A 110 32.64 -8.70 15.43
C ALA A 110 31.65 -9.10 16.55
N LEU A 111 30.41 -9.42 16.19
CA LEU A 111 29.37 -9.79 17.15
C LEU A 111 29.52 -11.24 17.65
N GLU A 112 30.02 -12.15 16.82
CA GLU A 112 30.29 -13.54 17.20
C GLU A 112 31.49 -13.64 18.15
N ARG A 113 32.50 -12.78 18.01
CA ARG A 113 33.65 -12.73 18.93
C ARG A 113 33.28 -12.22 20.33
N ALA A 114 32.25 -11.36 20.43
CA ALA A 114 31.80 -10.81 21.70
C ALA A 114 30.90 -11.76 22.50
N TYR A 115 30.31 -12.77 21.86
CA TYR A 115 29.40 -13.74 22.49
C TYR A 115 29.92 -15.19 22.49
N GLY A 116 31.12 -15.44 21.97
CA GLY A 116 31.70 -16.78 21.82
C GLY A 116 32.67 -17.25 22.91
N GLU A 117 32.87 -16.50 23.99
CA GLU A 117 33.87 -16.84 25.03
C GLU A 117 33.25 -16.82 26.43
N ASP A 118 32.26 -17.70 26.67
CA ASP A 118 31.98 -18.21 28.03
C ASP A 118 31.11 -19.49 28.02
N VAL A 119 31.57 -20.54 27.32
CA VAL A 119 31.07 -21.90 27.54
C VAL A 119 32.23 -22.90 27.61
N GLY A 120 32.60 -23.29 28.85
CA GLY A 120 33.48 -24.42 29.20
C GLY A 120 34.91 -23.96 29.53
N GLU A 121 35.44 -24.17 30.73
CA GLU A 121 35.43 -25.38 31.58
C GLU A 121 35.24 -25.11 33.08
#